data_AF-A0A8J3X1X8-F1
#
_entry.id   AF-A0A8J3X1X8-F1
#
_cell.length_a   1.000
_cell.length_b   1.000
_cell.length_c   1.000
_cell.angle_alpha   90.00
_cell.angle_beta   90.00
_cell.angle_gamma   90.00
#
_symmetry.space_group_name_H-M   'P 1'
#
loop_
_entity.id
_entity.type
_entity.pdbx_description
1 polymer ?
#
loop_
_entity_poly.entity_id
_entity_poly.type
_entity_poly.pdbx_seq_one_letter_code
_entity_poly.pdbx_strand_id
1 'polypeptide(L)' 'MVAGPVCAGSWQYTLLDFPGQGRLQVVSRGGADSLTIVTAGTYVCTPEVKGAAPAGIVAAAHCQ' A
#
# COMPACT_ATOMS: atom_id res chain seq x y z
N MET A 1 9.81 -9.57 13.68
CA MET A 1 8.39 -9.68 13.33
C MET A 1 8.21 -9.08 11.94
N VAL A 2 7.79 -9.85 10.95
CA VAL A 2 7.36 -9.28 9.67
C VAL A 2 5.96 -8.73 9.92
N ALA A 3 5.78 -7.42 9.84
CA ALA A 3 4.45 -6.84 9.88
C ALA A 3 3.74 -7.28 8.58
N GLY A 4 2.67 -8.05 8.71
CA GLY A 4 1.85 -8.44 7.57
C GLY A 4 1.23 -7.22 6.87
N PRO A 5 0.72 -7.40 5.65
CA PRO A 5 0.01 -6.34 4.96
C PRO A 5 -1.15 -5.77 5.77
N VAL A 6 -1.32 -4.45 5.73
CA VAL A 6 -2.55 -3.81 6.21
C VAL A 6 -3.59 -3.95 5.10
N CYS A 7 -4.68 -4.67 5.38
CA CYS A 7 -5.74 -4.91 4.41
C CYS A 7 -7.04 -4.20 4.83
N ALA A 8 -7.76 -3.65 3.86
CA ALA A 8 -9.10 -3.11 4.04
C ALA A 8 -9.92 -3.33 2.76
N GLY A 9 -10.96 -4.16 2.86
CA GLY A 9 -11.72 -4.56 1.67
C GLY A 9 -10.84 -5.25 0.64
N SER A 10 -10.86 -4.78 -0.61
CA SER A 10 -9.97 -5.24 -1.68
C SER A 10 -8.64 -4.51 -1.75
N TRP A 11 -8.30 -3.65 -0.79
CA TRP A 11 -7.08 -2.86 -0.78
C TRP A 11 -6.05 -3.40 0.21
N GLN A 12 -4.79 -3.24 -0.13
CA GLN A 12 -3.67 -3.67 0.69
C GLN A 12 -2.55 -2.61 0.68
N TYR A 13 -1.91 -2.41 1.83
CA TYR A 13 -0.69 -1.64 2.01
C TYR A 13 0.42 -2.54 2.57
N THR A 14 1.63 -2.42 2.02
CA THR A 14 2.79 -3.20 2.45
C THR A 14 4.07 -2.38 2.38
N LEU A 15 4.96 -2.59 3.35
CA LEU A 15 6.33 -2.12 3.32
C LEU A 15 7.23 -3.25 2.85
N LEU A 16 8.01 -3.00 1.81
CA LEU A 16 9.01 -3.91 1.29
C LEU A 16 10.40 -3.34 1.60
N ASP A 17 11.21 -4.11 2.31
CA ASP A 17 12.63 -3.82 2.45
C ASP A 17 13.34 -4.23 1.15
N PHE A 18 13.96 -3.27 0.49
CA PHE A 18 14.76 -3.47 -0.72
C PHE A 18 16.25 -3.36 -0.36
N PRO A 19 16.99 -4.49 -0.31
CA PRO A 19 18.38 -4.48 0.11
C PRO A 19 19.23 -3.46 -0.68
N GLY A 20 19.93 -2.58 0.04
CA GLY A 20 20.78 -1.54 -0.55
C GLY A 20 20.05 -0.30 -1.09
N GLN A 21 18.72 -0.27 -1.10
CA GLN A 21 17.92 0.84 -1.64
C GLN A 21 16.90 1.43 -0.64
N GLY A 22 16.72 0.77 0.52
CA GLY A 22 15.84 1.25 1.59
C GLY A 22 14.47 0.58 1.55
N ARG A 23 13.43 1.28 2.02
CA ARG A 23 12.06 0.76 2.08
C ARG A 23 11.20 1.36 0.98
N LEU A 24 10.42 0.50 0.33
CA LEU A 24 9.37 0.89 -0.60
C LEU A 24 8.01 0.64 0.04
N GLN A 25 7.11 1.59 -0.14
CA GLN A 25 5.69 1.45 0.15
C GLN A 25 5.01 0.92 -1.11
N VAL A 26 4.06 0.00 -0.94
CA VAL A 26 3.25 -0.53 -2.03
C VAL A 26 1.79 -0.49 -1.62
N VAL A 27 0.96 0.10 -2.48
CA VAL A 27 -0.51 0.03 -2.38
C VAL A 27 -1.01 -0.81 -3.55
N SER A 28 -1.77 -1.85 -3.25
CA SER A 28 -2.38 -2.74 -4.23
C SER A 28 -3.88 -2.89 -3.98
N ARG A 29 -4.59 -3.34 -5.01
CA ARG A 29 -6.02 -3.62 -4.96
C ARG A 29 -6.36 -4.88 -5.76
N GLY A 30 -7.25 -5.72 -5.24
CA GLY A 30 -7.71 -6.94 -5.88
C GLY A 30 -8.07 -8.03 -4.88
N GLY A 31 -8.34 -9.24 -5.37
CA GLY A 31 -8.41 -10.44 -4.55
C GLY A 31 -6.99 -10.97 -4.24
N ALA A 32 -6.87 -11.89 -3.28
CA ALA A 32 -5.58 -12.46 -2.87
C ALA A 32 -4.76 -13.02 -4.05
N ASP A 33 -5.42 -13.64 -5.02
CA ASP A 33 -4.79 -14.25 -6.20
C ASP A 33 -4.77 -13.33 -7.44
N SER A 34 -5.23 -12.08 -7.30
CA SER A 34 -5.42 -11.14 -8.42
C SER A 34 -5.13 -9.69 -8.02
N LEU A 35 -4.06 -9.48 -7.24
CA LEU A 35 -3.62 -8.15 -6.84
C LEU A 35 -3.05 -7.35 -8.01
N THR A 36 -3.54 -6.13 -8.18
CA THR A 36 -2.99 -5.12 -9.08
C THR A 36 -2.28 -4.06 -8.25
N ILE A 37 -1.06 -3.70 -8.63
CA ILE A 37 -0.33 -2.58 -7.99
C ILE A 37 -0.97 -1.27 -8.46
N VAL A 38 -1.46 -0.49 -7.50
CA VAL A 38 -1.96 0.87 -7.75
C VAL A 38 -0.79 1.85 -7.79
N THR A 39 0.11 1.74 -6.81
CA THR A 39 1.33 2.54 -6.76
C THR A 39 2.39 1.88 -5.88
N ALA A 40 3.66 2.11 -6.21
CA ALA A 40 4.80 1.64 -5.44
C ALA A 40 5.91 2.69 -5.46
N GLY A 41 6.50 2.98 -4.30
CA GLY A 41 7.57 3.96 -4.18
C GLY A 41 7.80 4.42 -2.74
N THR A 42 8.66 5.42 -2.58
CA THR A 42 8.85 6.09 -1.27
C THR A 42 7.70 7.05 -0.94
N TYR A 43 6.90 7.42 -1.93
CA TYR A 43 5.67 8.21 -1.80
C TYR A 43 4.55 7.57 -2.62
N VAL A 44 3.44 7.24 -1.96
CA VAL A 44 2.30 6.50 -2.54
C VAL A 44 0.98 7.29 -2.49
N CYS A 45 1.02 8.55 -2.08
CA CYS A 45 -0.18 9.34 -1.87
C CYS A 45 -0.67 10.01 -3.16
N THR A 46 -1.02 9.18 -4.13
CA THR A 46 -1.62 9.61 -5.40
C THR A 46 -3.10 10.00 -5.20
N PRO A 47 -3.70 10.76 -6.14
CA PRO A 47 -5.13 11.09 -6.07
C PRO A 47 -6.04 9.86 -5.96
N GLU A 48 -5.67 8.76 -6.61
CA GLU A 48 -6.43 7.50 -6.52
C GLU A 48 -6.37 6.90 -5.10
N VAL A 49 -5.18 6.85 -4.49
CA VAL A 49 -5.04 6.35 -3.11
C VAL A 49 -5.81 7.24 -2.13
N LYS A 50 -5.73 8.57 -2.27
CA LYS A 50 -6.44 9.50 -1.38
C LYS A 50 -7.97 9.49 -1.58
N GLY A 51 -8.43 9.28 -2.82
CA GLY A 51 -9.84 9.39 -3.18
C GLY A 51 -10.63 8.09 -3.14
N ALA A 52 -9.99 6.94 -3.35
CA ALA A 52 -10.67 5.65 -3.51
C ALA A 52 -10.26 4.58 -2.48
N ALA A 53 -9.10 4.71 -1.83
CA ALA A 53 -8.68 3.74 -0.83
C ALA A 53 -9.47 3.91 0.49
N PRO A 54 -9.74 2.81 1.23
CA PRO A 54 -10.34 2.90 2.55
C PRO A 54 -9.49 3.71 3.53
N ALA A 55 -10.14 4.35 4.51
CA ALA A 55 -9.47 5.20 5.50
C ALA A 55 -8.29 4.50 6.21
N GLY A 56 -8.40 3.20 6.49
CA GLY A 56 -7.31 2.42 7.08
C GLY A 56 -6.06 2.32 6.19
N ILE A 57 -6.23 2.27 4.86
CA ILE A 57 -5.13 2.28 3.90
C ILE A 57 -4.52 3.67 3.79
N VAL A 58 -5.36 4.71 3.71
CA VAL A 58 -4.90 6.11 3.69
C VAL A 58 -4.08 6.44 4.94
N ALA A 59 -4.53 5.98 6.11
CA ALA A 59 -3.82 6.15 7.36
C ALA A 59 -2.51 5.36 7.40
N ALA A 60 -2.52 4.09 6.97
CA ALA A 60 -1.32 3.24 6.94
C ALA A 60 -0.24 3.76 5.98
N ALA A 61 -0.65 4.33 4.85
CA ALA A 61 0.23 4.95 3.86
C ALA A 61 0.62 6.40 4.22
N HIS A 62 0.17 6.91 5.38
CA HIS A 62 0.42 8.29 5.83
C HIS A 62 -0.01 9.36 4.82
N CYS A 63 -1.14 9.15 4.13
CA CYS A 63 -1.63 10.00 3.05
C CYS A 63 -2.69 11.04 3.45
N GLN A 64 -2.94 11.17 4.76
CA GLN A 64 -3.85 12.15 5.37
C GLN A 64 -3.37 13.59 5.20
#